data_AF-A0A959JGC6-F1
#
_entry.id   AF-A0A959JGC6-F1
#
_cell.length_a   1.000
_cell.length_b   1.000
_cell.length_c   1.000
_cell.angle_alpha   90.00
_cell.angle_beta   90.00
_cell.angle_gamma   90.00
#
_symmetry.space_group_name_H-M   'P 1'
#
loop_
_entity.id
_entity.type
_entity.pdbx_description
1 polymer ?
#
loop_
_entity_poly.entity_id
_entity_poly.type
_entity_poly.pdbx_seq_one_letter_code
_entity_poly.pdbx_strand_id
1 'polypeptide(L)' 'MKSLFTILLLTFSNTFMTLAWYGHLKFKEVKWFEHAGVWTIILISWGIAFFEYCLQVPANRIGYHGLGGPFSLVQLKV' A
#
# COMPACT_ATOMS: atom_id res chain seq x y z
N MET A 1 6.70 -16.16 -14.71
CA MET A 1 7.14 -15.65 -13.39
C MET A 1 6.67 -14.23 -13.08
N LYS A 2 6.66 -13.29 -14.05
CA LYS A 2 6.22 -11.90 -13.83
C LYS A 2 4.84 -11.78 -13.18
N SER A 3 3.87 -12.60 -13.60
CA SER A 3 2.51 -12.59 -13.05
C SER A 3 2.47 -12.82 -11.54
N LEU A 4 3.16 -13.86 -11.06
CA LEU A 4 3.18 -14.22 -9.63
C LEU A 4 3.84 -13.11 -8.80
N PHE A 5 4.96 -12.56 -9.29
CA PHE A 5 5.67 -11.48 -8.60
C PHE A 5 4.82 -10.21 -8.50
N THR A 6 4.15 -9.82 -9.58
CA THR A 6 3.20 -8.70 -9.56
C THR A 6 2.07 -8.95 -8.57
N ILE A 7 1.43 -10.12 -8.59
CA ILE A 7 0.33 -10.45 -7.66
C ILE A 7 0.80 -10.35 -6.21
N LEU A 8 1.93 -10.98 -5.87
CA LEU A 8 2.48 -10.95 -4.51
C LEU A 8 2.75 -9.52 -4.04
N LEU A 9 3.42 -8.70 -4.86
CA LEU A 9 3.69 -7.30 -4.51
C LEU A 9 2.40 -6.49 -4.33
N LEU A 10 1.40 -6.68 -5.20
CA LEU A 10 0.10 -6.03 -5.07
C LEU A 10 -0.66 -6.46 -3.82
N THR A 11 -0.57 -7.74 -3.45
CA THR A 11 -1.16 -8.23 -2.18
C THR A 11 -0.50 -7.54 -0.99
N PHE A 12 0.83 -7.48 -0.94
CA PHE A 12 1.54 -6.79 0.16
C PHE A 12 1.22 -5.30 0.19
N SER A 13 1.21 -4.61 -0.96
CA SER A 13 0.79 -3.20 -1.05
C SER A 13 -0.63 -2.99 -0.49
N ASN A 14 -1.60 -3.82 -0.86
CA ASN A 14 -2.97 -3.70 -0.33
C ASN A 14 -3.05 -3.92 1.19
N THR A 15 -2.19 -4.77 1.76
CA THR A 15 -2.07 -4.90 3.22
C THR A 15 -1.63 -3.59 3.85
N PHE A 16 -0.59 -2.92 3.34
CA PHE A 16 -0.16 -1.61 3.87
C PHE A 16 -1.24 -0.54 3.72
N MET A 17 -1.97 -0.51 2.61
CA MET A 17 -3.09 0.42 2.41
C MET A 17 -4.20 0.20 3.45
N THR A 18 -4.53 -1.06 3.71
CA THR A 18 -5.51 -1.45 4.74
C THR A 18 -5.04 -1.02 6.13
N LEU A 19 -3.75 -1.19 6.44
CA LEU A 19 -3.16 -0.72 7.70
C LEU A 19 -3.19 0.81 7.82
N ALA A 20 -2.90 1.55 6.75
CA ALA A 20 -2.94 3.01 6.77
C ALA A 20 -4.37 3.55 6.98
N TRP A 21 -5.37 2.91 6.37
CA TRP A 21 -6.79 3.31 6.45
C TRP A 21 -7.45 2.87 7.76
N TYR A 22 -7.36 1.60 8.14
CA TYR A 22 -8.01 1.17 9.39
C TYR A 22 -7.18 1.49 10.64
N GLY A 23 -5.85 1.54 10.50
CA GLY A 23 -4.95 1.88 11.60
C GLY A 23 -5.22 3.28 12.15
N HIS A 24 -5.46 4.28 11.30
CA HIS A 24 -5.69 5.65 11.76
C HIS A 24 -6.94 5.81 12.65
N LEU A 25 -7.94 4.92 12.51
CA LEU A 25 -9.10 4.86 13.39
C LEU A 25 -8.78 4.15 14.71
N LYS A 26 -8.02 3.05 14.64
CA LYS A 26 -7.63 2.26 15.81
C LYS A 26 -6.50 2.86 16.64
N PHE A 27 -5.70 3.80 16.11
CA PHE A 27 -4.61 4.41 16.88
C PHE A 27 -5.10 5.11 18.15
N LYS A 28 -6.34 5.62 18.18
CA LYS A 28 -6.92 6.17 19.42
C LYS A 28 -7.19 5.12 20.51
N GLU A 29 -7.37 3.84 20.14
CA GLU A 29 -7.58 2.73 21.07
C GLU A 29 -6.26 2.11 21.57
N VAL A 30 -5.15 2.39 20.88
CA VAL A 30 -3.83 1.92 21.26
C VAL A 30 -3.27 2.87 22.31
N LYS A 31 -3.01 2.38 23.52
CA LYS A 31 -2.47 3.18 24.65
C LYS A 31 -1.25 4.02 24.30
N TRP A 32 -0.42 3.56 23.35
CA TRP A 32 0.77 4.28 22.89
C TRP A 32 0.46 5.52 22.02
N PHE A 33 -0.73 5.58 21.42
CA PHE A 33 -1.19 6.64 20.52
C PHE A 33 -2.47 7.34 21.00
N GLU A 34 -2.91 7.09 22.23
CA GLU A 34 -4.13 7.64 22.81
C GLU A 34 -4.16 9.18 22.79
N HIS A 35 -2.99 9.80 23.01
CA HIS A 35 -2.81 11.26 22.95
C HIS A 35 -2.25 11.76 21.60
N ALA A 36 -2.17 10.89 20.58
CA ALA A 36 -1.67 11.28 19.28
C ALA A 36 -2.62 12.30 18.64
N GLY A 37 -2.12 13.50 18.37
CA GLY A 37 -2.85 14.52 17.63
C GLY A 37 -3.11 14.08 16.19
N VAL A 38 -4.09 14.72 15.53
CA VAL A 38 -4.47 14.44 14.14
C VAL A 38 -3.25 14.51 13.20
N TRP A 39 -2.35 15.46 13.43
CA TRP A 39 -1.12 15.59 12.65
C TRP A 39 -0.18 14.38 12.77
N THR A 40 -0.01 13.84 13.98
CA THR A 40 0.81 12.64 14.21
C THR A 40 0.23 11.43 13.47
N ILE A 41 -1.10 11.26 13.55
CA ILE A 41 -1.82 10.19 12.85
C ILE A 41 -1.64 10.32 11.33
N ILE A 42 -1.80 11.53 10.77
CA ILE A 42 -1.59 11.79 9.34
C ILE A 42 -0.17 11.41 8.92
N LEU A 43 0.86 11.84 9.68
CA LEU A 43 2.25 11.54 9.36
C LEU A 43 2.56 10.04 9.41
N ILE A 44 2.00 9.31 10.38
CA ILE A 44 2.14 7.85 10.46
C ILE A 44 1.45 7.20 9.26
N SER A 45 0.22 7.59 8.94
CA SER A 45 -0.50 7.06 7.78
C SER A 45 0.23 7.33 6.46
N TRP A 46 0.83 8.53 6.30
CA TRP A 46 1.69 8.83 5.16
C TRP A 46 2.96 7.98 5.14
N GLY A 47 3.58 7.74 6.29
CA GLY A 47 4.72 6.82 6.41
C GLY A 47 4.38 5.40 5.97
N ILE A 48 3.20 4.88 6.35
CA ILE A 48 2.72 3.57 5.91
C ILE A 48 2.42 3.56 4.41
N ALA A 49 1.77 4.61 3.90
CA ALA A 49 1.48 4.77 2.47
C ALA A 49 2.76 4.82 1.63
N PHE A 50 3.87 5.39 2.15
CA PHE A 50 5.15 5.36 1.45
C PHE A 50 5.65 3.92 1.17
N PHE A 51 5.57 3.02 2.16
CA PHE A 51 5.95 1.61 1.95
C PHE A 51 5.02 0.88 0.99
N GLU A 52 3.73 1.22 1.02
CA GLU A 52 2.75 0.76 0.05
C GLU A 52 3.18 1.11 -1.39
N TYR A 53 3.52 2.38 -1.64
CA TYR A 53 4.00 2.85 -2.94
C TYR A 53 5.28 2.16 -3.40
N CYS A 54 6.22 1.91 -2.48
CA CYS A 54 7.46 1.18 -2.77
C CYS A 54 7.21 -0.24 -3.34
N LEU A 55 6.03 -0.83 -3.06
CA LEU A 55 5.63 -2.13 -3.58
C LEU A 55 4.72 -2.00 -4.81
N GLN A 56 3.77 -1.07 -4.79
CA GLN A 56 2.83 -0.85 -5.91
C GLN A 56 3.55 -0.41 -7.19
N VAL A 57 4.51 0.52 -7.11
CA VAL A 57 5.19 1.05 -8.31
C VAL A 57 5.95 -0.05 -9.06
N PRO A 58 6.83 -0.87 -8.42
CA PRO A 58 7.46 -1.99 -9.10
C PRO A 58 6.45 -3.03 -9.61
N ALA A 59 5.42 -3.35 -8.83
CA ALA A 59 4.40 -4.33 -9.21
C ALA A 59 3.71 -3.95 -10.52
N ASN A 60 3.28 -2.69 -10.62
CA ASN A 60 2.60 -2.16 -11.79
C ASN A 60 3.54 -2.11 -12.99
N ARG A 61 4.79 -1.67 -12.82
CA ARG A 61 5.76 -1.65 -13.93
C ARG A 61 6.08 -3.03 -14.47
N ILE A 62 6.22 -4.04 -13.61
CA ILE A 62 6.47 -5.43 -14.00
C ILE A 62 5.22 -6.07 -14.61
N GLY A 63 4.05 -5.70 -14.09
CA GLY A 63 2.76 -6.25 -14.48
C GLY A 63 2.20 -5.68 -15.78
N TYR A 64 2.56 -4.44 -16.13
CA TYR A 64 1.88 -3.70 -17.20
C TYR A 64 2.20 -4.21 -18.60
N HIS A 65 1.16 -4.51 -19.37
CA HIS A 65 1.24 -5.02 -20.74
C HIS A 65 2.05 -4.11 -21.67
N GLY A 66 1.93 -2.78 -21.52
CA GLY A 66 2.71 -1.82 -22.31
C GLY A 66 4.23 -1.88 -22.06
N LEU A 67 4.67 -2.54 -20.99
CA LEU A 67 6.07 -2.77 -20.64
C LEU A 67 6.47 -4.26 -20.77
N GLY A 68 5.69 -5.06 -21.50
CA GLY A 68 5.93 -6.50 -21.66
C GLY A 68 5.58 -7.33 -20.43
N GLY A 69 4.67 -6.82 -19.59
CA GLY A 69 4.01 -7.53 -18.50
C GLY A 69 2.73 -8.26 -18.95
N PRO A 70 2.12 -9.09 -18.09
CA PRO A 70 0.98 -9.93 -18.46
C PRO A 70 -0.40 -9.29 -18.24
N PHE A 71 -0.49 -8.11 -17.62
CA PHE A 71 -1.76 -7.51 -17.17
C PHE A 71 -2.08 -6.18 -17.86
N SER A 72 -3.36 -5.92 -18.12
CA SER A 72 -3.82 -4.60 -18.60
C SER A 72 -3.78 -3.57 -17.46
N LEU A 73 -3.83 -2.27 -17.81
CA LEU A 73 -3.77 -1.18 -16.82
C LEU A 73 -4.84 -1.31 -15.73
N VAL A 74 -6.06 -1.68 -16.12
CA VAL A 74 -7.21 -1.83 -15.20
C VAL A 74 -7.14 -3.06 -14.31
N GLN A 75 -6.26 -4.02 -14.62
CA GLN A 75 -6.00 -5.19 -13.78
C GLN A 75 -4.93 -4.93 -12.71
N LEU A 76 -4.23 -3.81 -12.83
CA LEU A 76 -3.22 -3.37 -11.87
C LEU A 76 -3.84 -2.40 -10.87
N LYS A 77 -3.12 -2.15 -9.78
CA LYS A 77 -3.59 -1.23 -8.75
C LYS A 77 -3.42 0.21 -9.25
N VAL A 78 -4.53 0.94 -9.37
CA VAL A 78 -4.54 2.37 -9.73
C VAL A 78 -4.27 3.21 -8.49
#